data_AF-A0A1X2BQW2-F1
#
_entry.id   AF-A0A1X2BQW2-F1
#
_cell.length_a   1.000
_cell.length_b   1.000
_cell.length_c   1.000
_cell.angle_alpha   90.00
_cell.angle_beta   90.00
_cell.angle_gamma   90.00
#
_symmetry.space_group_name_H-M   'P 1'
#
loop_
_entity.id
_entity.type
_entity.pdbx_description
1 polymer ?
#
loop_
_entity_poly.entity_id
_entity_poly.type
_entity_poly.pdbx_seq_one_letter_code
_entity_poly.pdbx_strand_id
1 'polypeptide(L)'
;MDALEGPSKISDSRQVALPKRLMDSLGWDKGDYVMFRLSDDDPEVMKVVLESVVLRQLRHGEDAERMMRMTTRTETDVDEASSGRS
;
A
#
# COMPACT_ATOMS: atom_id res chain seq x y z
N MET A 1 10.20 2.15 -25.25
CA MET A 1 10.52 0.71 -25.29
C MET A 1 10.70 0.29 -23.84
N ASP A 2 9.76 -0.50 -23.30
CA ASP A 2 9.91 -1.16 -22.00
C ASP A 2 10.97 -2.26 -22.16
N ALA A 3 12.24 -1.87 -22.04
CA ALA A 3 13.30 -2.85 -21.94
C ALA A 3 13.26 -3.42 -20.53
N LEU A 4 12.95 -4.71 -20.40
CA LEU A 4 13.21 -5.46 -19.17
C LEU A 4 14.68 -5.25 -18.80
N GLU A 5 14.93 -4.58 -17.68
CA GLU A 5 16.29 -4.38 -17.16
C GLU A 5 16.66 -5.59 -16.30
N GLY A 6 17.33 -6.57 -16.92
CA GLY A 6 17.79 -7.78 -16.23
C GLY A 6 17.60 -9.05 -17.05
N PRO A 7 18.11 -10.19 -16.55
CA PRO A 7 18.12 -10.56 -15.13
C PRO A 7 19.26 -9.97 -14.29
N SER A 8 18.97 -9.61 -13.04
CA SER A 8 19.97 -9.24 -12.02
C SER A 8 20.33 -10.46 -11.15
N LYS A 9 21.63 -10.70 -10.96
CA LYS A 9 22.11 -11.78 -10.08
C LYS A 9 21.93 -11.40 -8.62
N ILE A 10 21.50 -12.36 -7.80
CA ILE A 10 21.50 -12.24 -6.34
C ILE A 10 22.94 -12.47 -5.85
N SER A 11 23.47 -11.54 -5.06
CA SER A 11 24.78 -11.68 -4.43
C SER A 11 24.77 -12.74 -3.31
N ASP A 12 25.96 -13.14 -2.85
CA ASP A 12 26.10 -14.05 -1.70
C ASP A 12 25.51 -13.46 -0.40
N SER A 13 25.43 -12.12 -0.32
CA SER A 13 24.76 -11.39 0.76
C SER A 13 23.24 -11.27 0.59
N ARG A 14 22.64 -11.99 -0.38
CA ARG A 14 21.21 -11.94 -0.71
C ARG A 14 20.73 -10.56 -1.17
N GLN A 15 21.60 -9.79 -1.80
CA GLN A 15 21.27 -8.46 -2.34
C GLN A 15 21.08 -8.54 -3.86
N VAL A 16 20.11 -7.81 -4.37
CA VAL A 16 19.92 -7.59 -5.81
C VAL A 16 20.19 -6.12 -6.09
N ALA A 17 21.15 -5.86 -6.98
CA ALA A 17 21.39 -4.50 -7.43
C ALA A 17 20.22 -4.05 -8.32
N LEU A 18 19.56 -2.98 -7.90
CA LEU A 18 18.54 -2.33 -8.72
C LEU A 18 19.24 -1.50 -9.81
N PRO A 19 18.89 -1.71 -11.09
CA PRO A 19 19.39 -0.87 -12.17
C PRO A 19 19.10 0.61 -11.93
N LYS A 20 20.07 1.48 -12.25
CA LYS A 20 19.94 2.92 -12.00
C LYS A 20 18.70 3.52 -12.67
N ARG A 21 18.43 3.15 -13.92
CA ARG A 21 17.28 3.67 -14.67
C ARG A 21 15.95 3.27 -14.05
N LEU A 22 15.87 2.07 -13.48
CA LEU A 22 14.71 1.64 -12.70
C LEU A 22 14.53 2.46 -11.43
N MET A 23 15.61 2.77 -10.70
CA MET A 23 15.52 3.66 -9.53
C MET A 23 15.07 5.06 -9.94
N ASP A 24 15.66 5.62 -11.00
CA ASP A 24 15.34 6.95 -11.52
C ASP A 24 13.86 7.03 -11.97
N SER A 25 13.33 5.99 -12.62
CA SER A 25 11.93 5.96 -13.10
C SER A 25 10.91 5.79 -11.98
N LEU A 26 11.28 5.07 -10.91
CA LEU A 26 10.47 4.92 -9.71
C LEU A 26 10.60 6.12 -8.76
N GLY A 27 11.56 7.03 -9.00
CA GLY A 27 11.86 8.14 -8.11
C GLY A 27 12.40 7.68 -6.76
N TRP A 28 13.17 6.60 -6.75
CA TRP A 28 13.78 6.04 -5.54
C TRP A 28 15.20 6.56 -5.39
N ASP A 29 15.53 7.00 -4.19
CA ASP A 29 16.84 7.51 -3.85
C ASP A 29 17.60 6.57 -2.91
N LYS A 30 18.93 6.71 -2.92
CA LYS A 30 19.78 5.98 -1.98
C LYS A 30 19.45 6.40 -0.55
N GLY A 31 19.07 5.42 0.27
CA GLY A 31 18.72 5.65 1.68
C GLY A 31 17.21 5.63 1.93
N ASP A 32 16.39 5.56 0.87
CA ASP A 32 14.97 5.34 1.02
C ASP A 32 14.68 4.00 1.70
N TYR A 33 13.66 4.01 2.56
CA TYR A 33 13.15 2.81 3.21
C TYR A 33 12.09 2.17 2.33
N VAL A 34 12.23 0.85 2.13
CA VAL A 34 11.29 0.03 1.38
C VAL A 34 10.73 -1.08 2.24
N MET A 35 9.50 -1.47 1.95
CA MET A 35 8.80 -2.60 2.54
C MET A 35 8.63 -3.69 1.48
N PHE A 36 8.81 -4.94 1.89
CA PHE A 36 8.60 -6.11 1.05
C PHE A 36 7.28 -6.78 1.43
N ARG A 37 6.49 -7.13 0.43
CA ARG A 37 5.26 -7.91 0.61
C ARG A 37 5.10 -8.90 -0.53
N LEU A 38 4.41 -10.01 -0.28
CA LEU A 38 3.93 -10.86 -1.37
C LEU A 38 2.68 -10.22 -2.00
N SER A 39 2.45 -10.51 -3.28
CA SER A 39 1.21 -10.16 -3.94
C SER A 39 0.09 -11.05 -3.41
N ASP A 40 -1.09 -10.46 -3.19
CA ASP A 40 -2.28 -11.21 -2.80
C ASP A 40 -2.85 -12.01 -3.98
N ASP A 41 -2.59 -11.55 -5.20
CA ASP A 41 -3.06 -12.18 -6.46
C ASP A 41 -2.14 -13.32 -6.94
N ASP A 42 -0.85 -13.25 -6.58
CA ASP A 42 0.17 -14.22 -7.02
C ASP A 42 1.27 -14.35 -5.95
N PRO A 43 1.31 -15.45 -5.18
CA PRO A 43 2.28 -15.61 -4.09
C PRO A 43 3.73 -15.75 -4.57
N GLU A 44 3.97 -15.99 -5.87
CA GLU A 44 5.31 -16.02 -6.45
C GLU A 44 5.84 -14.60 -6.76
N VAL A 45 4.97 -13.58 -6.70
CA VAL A 45 5.33 -12.19 -6.96
C VAL A 45 5.59 -11.45 -5.64
N MET A 46 6.83 -11.01 -5.45
CA MET A 46 7.20 -10.08 -4.39
C MET A 46 7.07 -8.64 -4.89
N LYS A 47 6.31 -7.81 -4.17
CA LYS A 47 6.22 -6.36 -4.37
C LYS A 47 7.17 -5.66 -3.40
N VAL A 48 7.85 -4.63 -3.92
CA VAL A 48 8.70 -3.73 -3.13
C VAL A 48 8.07 -2.35 -3.20
N VAL A 49 7.80 -1.75 -2.04
CA VAL A 49 7.03 -0.50 -1.95
C VAL A 49 7.75 0.47 -1.03
N LEU A 50 7.82 1.75 -1.38
CA LEU A 50 8.37 2.77 -0.49
C LEU A 50 7.55 2.89 0.80
N GLU A 51 8.24 3.10 1.92
CA GLU A 51 7.61 3.35 3.22
C GLU A 51 6.60 4.51 3.13
N SER A 52 6.96 5.60 2.45
CA SER A 52 6.09 6.77 2.26
C SER A 52 4.75 6.43 1.60
N VAL A 53 4.77 5.49 0.64
CA VAL A 53 3.56 5.00 -0.03
C VAL A 53 2.73 4.15 0.91
N VAL A 54 3.36 3.26 1.68
CA VAL A 54 2.68 2.41 2.66
C VAL A 54 2.02 3.27 3.75
N LEU A 55 2.74 4.25 4.32
CA LEU A 55 2.21 5.15 5.33
C LEU A 55 1.04 6.00 4.81
N ARG A 56 1.11 6.43 3.55
CA ARG A 56 -0.01 7.13 2.90
C ARG A 56 -1.23 6.23 2.75
N GLN A 57 -1.04 4.97 2.35
CA GLN A 57 -2.14 4.00 2.23
C GLN A 57 -2.76 3.66 3.59
N LEU A 58 -1.94 3.53 4.63
CA LEU A 58 -2.44 3.32 6.00
C LEU A 58 -3.28 4.52 6.45
N ARG A 59 -2.81 5.76 6.25
CA ARG A 59 -3.58 6.97 6.58
C ARG A 59 -4.92 7.03 5.83
N HIS A 60 -4.92 6.71 4.53
CA HIS A 60 -6.16 6.66 3.75
C HIS A 60 -7.10 5.53 4.22
N GLY A 61 -6.56 4.39 4.65
CA GLY A 61 -7.33 3.31 5.26
C GLY A 61 -7.96 3.73 6.58
N GLU A 62 -7.20 4.39 7.45
CA GLU A 62 -7.69 4.95 8.71
C GLU A 62 -8.81 5.99 8.47
N ASP A 63 -8.63 6.87 7.48
CA ASP A 63 -9.64 7.86 7.12
C ASP A 63 -10.91 7.20 6.52
N ALA A 64 -10.76 6.18 5.68
CA ALA A 64 -11.88 5.43 5.13
C ALA A 64 -12.65 4.66 6.21
N GLU A 65 -11.95 3.98 7.13
CA GLU A 65 -12.58 3.34 8.28
C GLU A 65 -13.30 4.35 9.18
N ARG A 66 -12.70 5.52 9.39
CA ARG A 66 -13.30 6.60 10.19
C ARG A 66 -14.59 7.12 9.55
N MET A 67 -14.62 7.30 8.23
CA MET A 67 -15.82 7.69 7.50
C MET A 67 -16.91 6.60 7.60
N MET A 68 -16.56 5.32 7.44
CA MET A 68 -17.51 4.21 7.57
C MET A 68 -18.12 4.11 8.98
N ARG A 69 -17.33 4.35 10.04
CA ARG A 69 -17.85 4.36 11.42
C ARG A 69 -18.81 5.54 11.67
N MET A 70 -18.62 6.67 11.01
CA MET A 70 -19.51 7.84 11.14
C MET A 70 -20.83 7.64 10.38
N THR A 71 -20.80 7.01 9.20
CA THR A 71 -22.04 6.68 8.45
C THR A 71 -22.90 5.66 9.19
N THR A 72 -22.30 4.60 9.75
CA THR A 72 -23.05 3.60 10.54
C THR A 72 -23.68 4.17 11.82
N ARG A 73 -23.04 5.18 12.43
CA ARG A 73 -23.57 5.86 13.62
C ARG A 73 -24.70 6.83 13.31
N THR A 74 -24.76 7.32 12.07
CA THR A 74 -25.84 8.21 11.62
C THR A 74 -27.09 7.41 11.24
N GLU A 75 -26.95 6.19 10.73
CA GLU A 75 -28.09 5.31 10.43
C GLU A 75 -28.78 4.73 11.68
N THR A 76 -28.04 4.48 12.76
CA THR A 76 -28.61 3.95 14.01
C THR A 76 -29.37 4.98 14.84
N ASP A 77 -29.03 6.28 14.75
CA ASP A 77 -29.76 7.35 15.46
C ASP A 77 -31.10 7.75 14.80
N VAL A 78 -31.33 7.39 13.53
CA VAL A 78 -32.56 7.76 12.80
C VAL A 78 -33.70 6.76 13.05
N ASP A 79 -33.38 5.48 13.30
CA ASP A 79 -34.39 4.45 13.56
C ASP A 79 -34.98 4.50 14.98
N GLU A 80 -34.20 4.94 15.98
CA GLU A 80 -34.66 5.00 17.37
C GLU A 80 -35.61 6.19 17.64
N ALA A 81 -35.53 7.26 16.84
CA ALA A 81 -36.42 8.42 16.95
C ALA A 81 -37.83 8.22 16.37
N SER A 82 -38.04 7.19 15.54
CA SER A 82 -39.34 6.95 14.87
C SER A 82 -40.25 5.96 15.62
N SER A 83 -39.72 5.18 16.56
CA SER A 83 -40.46 4.10 17.23
C SER A 83 -41.13 4.51 18.56
N GLY A 84 -41.05 5.79 18.97
CA GLY A 84 -41.51 6.27 20.28
C GLY A 84 -42.89 6.95 20.32
N ARG A 85 -43.68 6.96 19.24
CA ARG A 85 -45.01 7.60 19.23
C ARG A 85 -46.04 6.74 18.49
N SER A 86 -46.75 5.89 19.24
CA SER A 86 -48.11 5.43 18.92
C SER A 86 -48.84 5.13 20.21
#